data_AF-A0A969UC49-F1
#
_entry.id   AF-A0A969UC49-F1
#
_cell.length_a   1.000
_cell.length_b   1.000
_cell.length_c   1.000
_cell.angle_alpha   90.00
_cell.angle_beta   90.00
_cell.angle_gamma   90.00
#
_symmetry.space_group_name_H-M   'P 1'
#
loop_
_entity.id
_entity.type
_entity.pdbx_description
1 polymer ?
#
loop_
_entity_poly.entity_id
_entity_poly.type
_entity_poly.pdbx_seq_one_letter_code
_entity_poly.pdbx_strand_id
1 'polypeptide(L)'
;MRREKLREIIESSKGKWVPVVKDLPEDVADRVRQDVDHYWIQGFEFENSIKRWYTSPNLATHLTGFTGEIEDQDADGKTHTKVVGRFGVESAMEEFLAGRDGSREHRRDARGLLIPGDSGSLKPPRSGLNVKLTIDMGIQSIVEEELDLGLKEYMAKKGAVILMDPKTGEILAMASRPHFDLNHKENIAENGFNYAIQTIYEPGSTIKIVSAAGAMNEGLVTPQTSVYCHNGFYQGRGFVVTDEHPAGSLSVEGVLQKSNNNGAFSLGRQLGSKRFYNYLSDFGFGKKTGILLSGESAGMAKIPGTKQTFPEPVSAMPPA
;
A
#
# COMPACT_ATOMS: atom_id res chain seq x y z
N MET A 1 -27.72 -10.73 -23.02
CA MET A 1 -28.74 -11.07 -22.01
C MET A 1 -29.81 -11.95 -22.65
N ARG A 2 -30.35 -12.96 -21.95
CA ARG A 2 -31.44 -13.80 -22.48
C ARG A 2 -32.78 -13.06 -22.34
N ARG A 3 -33.69 -13.23 -23.30
CA ARG A 3 -35.01 -12.56 -23.38
C ARG A 3 -35.86 -12.75 -22.11
N GLU A 4 -35.81 -13.92 -21.52
CA GLU A 4 -36.55 -14.28 -20.29
C GLU A 4 -36.16 -13.38 -19.11
N LYS A 5 -34.85 -13.13 -18.93
CA LYS A 5 -34.32 -12.29 -17.86
C LYS A 5 -34.72 -10.82 -18.02
N LEU A 6 -34.78 -10.32 -19.27
CA LEU A 6 -35.27 -8.96 -19.54
C LEU A 6 -36.75 -8.82 -19.19
N ARG A 7 -37.56 -9.82 -19.55
CA ARG A 7 -38.98 -9.83 -19.25
C ARG A 7 -39.25 -9.83 -17.74
N GLU A 8 -38.48 -10.62 -16.99
CA GLU A 8 -38.55 -10.67 -15.52
C GLU A 8 -38.21 -9.31 -14.88
N ILE A 9 -37.17 -8.61 -15.37
CA ILE A 9 -36.81 -7.26 -14.89
C ILE A 9 -37.95 -6.26 -15.18
N ILE A 10 -38.56 -6.33 -16.37
CA ILE A 10 -39.66 -5.43 -16.75
C ILE A 10 -40.91 -5.70 -15.91
N GLU A 11 -41.28 -6.97 -15.69
CA GLU A 11 -42.47 -7.33 -14.92
C GLU A 11 -42.32 -7.02 -13.42
N SER A 12 -41.09 -7.08 -12.88
CA SER A 12 -40.79 -6.82 -11.47
C SER A 12 -40.61 -5.33 -11.12
N SER A 13 -40.38 -4.44 -12.10
CA SER A 13 -39.99 -3.05 -11.86
C SER A 13 -41.11 -2.14 -11.33
N LYS A 14 -42.40 -2.52 -11.43
CA LYS A 14 -43.58 -1.82 -10.85
C LYS A 14 -43.55 -0.28 -10.93
N GLY A 15 -43.08 0.28 -12.05
CA GLY A 15 -43.01 1.73 -12.27
C GLY A 15 -41.76 2.44 -11.69
N LYS A 16 -40.75 1.69 -11.22
CA LYS A 16 -39.43 2.22 -10.85
C LYS A 16 -38.43 2.01 -11.99
N TRP A 17 -37.50 2.94 -12.13
CA TRP A 17 -36.34 2.76 -13.01
C TRP A 17 -35.39 1.74 -12.37
N VAL A 18 -35.02 0.70 -13.13
CA VAL A 18 -34.13 -0.37 -12.69
C VAL A 18 -33.01 -0.51 -13.74
N PRO A 19 -31.74 -0.63 -13.33
CA PRO A 19 -30.65 -0.84 -14.26
C PRO A 19 -30.80 -2.20 -14.96
N VAL A 20 -30.98 -2.18 -16.29
CA VAL A 20 -31.14 -3.40 -17.09
C VAL A 20 -29.78 -4.02 -17.42
N VAL A 21 -28.82 -3.19 -17.80
CA VAL A 21 -27.42 -3.56 -18.06
C VAL A 21 -26.52 -2.43 -17.57
N LYS A 22 -25.44 -2.76 -16.87
CA LYS A 22 -24.38 -1.83 -16.48
C LYS A 22 -23.14 -2.05 -17.36
N ASP A 23 -22.27 -1.04 -17.43
CA ASP A 23 -20.95 -1.12 -18.08
C ASP A 23 -20.97 -1.54 -19.56
N LEU A 24 -21.95 -1.05 -20.31
CA LEU A 24 -21.98 -1.26 -21.75
C LEU A 24 -20.83 -0.49 -22.42
N PRO A 25 -20.03 -1.15 -23.28
CA PRO A 25 -19.12 -0.43 -24.18
C PRO A 25 -19.88 0.60 -25.01
N GLU A 26 -19.26 1.76 -25.25
CA GLU A 26 -19.89 2.90 -25.93
C GLU A 26 -20.45 2.52 -27.31
N ASP A 27 -19.71 1.71 -28.08
CA ASP A 27 -20.13 1.22 -29.39
C ASP A 27 -21.36 0.30 -29.35
N VAL A 28 -21.54 -0.45 -28.25
CA VAL A 28 -22.72 -1.29 -28.05
C VAL A 28 -23.88 -0.42 -27.58
N ALA A 29 -23.63 0.51 -26.66
CA ALA A 29 -24.65 1.43 -26.17
C ALA A 29 -25.23 2.29 -27.30
N ASP A 30 -24.39 2.78 -28.20
CA ASP A 30 -24.80 3.59 -29.36
C ASP A 30 -25.66 2.79 -30.35
N ARG A 31 -25.30 1.53 -30.63
CA ARG A 31 -26.12 0.63 -31.47
C ARG A 31 -27.49 0.37 -30.85
N VAL A 32 -27.53 0.07 -29.56
CA VAL A 32 -28.81 -0.17 -28.85
C VAL A 32 -29.63 1.12 -28.81
N ARG A 33 -29.02 2.28 -28.63
CA ARG A 33 -29.71 3.59 -28.66
C ARG A 33 -30.33 3.83 -30.03
N GLN A 34 -29.59 3.59 -31.11
CA GLN A 34 -30.11 3.70 -32.48
C GLN A 34 -31.29 2.76 -32.73
N ASP A 35 -31.23 1.50 -32.26
CA ASP A 35 -32.34 0.56 -32.41
C ASP A 35 -33.57 1.00 -31.61
N VAL A 36 -33.40 1.44 -30.36
CA VAL A 36 -34.48 1.96 -29.51
C VAL A 36 -35.17 3.15 -30.17
N ASP A 37 -34.37 4.08 -30.72
CA ASP A 37 -34.87 5.25 -31.43
C ASP A 37 -35.51 4.89 -32.78
N HIS A 38 -35.01 3.87 -33.48
CA HIS A 38 -35.57 3.42 -34.76
C HIS A 38 -36.93 2.73 -34.59
N TYR A 39 -37.07 1.89 -33.56
CA TYR A 39 -38.29 1.13 -33.28
C TYR A 39 -39.27 1.86 -32.33
N TRP A 40 -38.97 3.11 -31.95
CA TRP A 40 -39.78 3.93 -31.02
C TRP A 40 -40.11 3.22 -29.70
N ILE A 41 -39.14 2.49 -29.17
CA ILE A 41 -39.31 1.73 -27.93
C ILE A 41 -39.23 2.71 -26.75
N GLN A 42 -40.33 2.87 -26.02
CA GLN A 42 -40.40 3.74 -24.86
C GLN A 42 -40.00 3.01 -23.57
N GLY A 43 -39.53 3.76 -22.57
CA GLY A 43 -39.22 3.23 -21.24
C GLY A 43 -37.76 2.80 -21.03
N PHE A 44 -36.85 3.14 -21.94
CA PHE A 44 -35.41 2.97 -21.77
C PHE A 44 -34.74 4.34 -21.64
N GLU A 45 -33.81 4.46 -20.68
CA GLU A 45 -32.97 5.63 -20.46
C GLU A 45 -31.51 5.16 -20.47
N PHE A 46 -30.62 5.94 -21.06
CA PHE A 46 -29.19 5.67 -21.08
C PHE A 46 -28.50 6.67 -20.18
N GLU A 47 -27.73 6.17 -19.21
CA GLU A 47 -26.92 6.99 -18.33
C GLU A 47 -25.45 6.69 -18.61
N ASN A 48 -24.66 7.74 -18.83
CA ASN A 48 -23.22 7.59 -19.03
C ASN A 48 -22.57 7.33 -17.67
N SER A 49 -21.83 6.24 -17.56
CA SER A 49 -21.02 5.91 -16.38
C SER A 49 -19.55 5.80 -16.75
N ILE A 50 -18.68 5.96 -15.76
CA ILE A 50 -17.23 5.73 -15.91
C ILE A 50 -16.88 4.47 -15.13
N LYS A 51 -16.14 3.58 -15.78
CA LYS A 51 -15.58 2.39 -15.14
C LYS A 51 -14.06 2.49 -15.15
N ARG A 52 -13.44 2.25 -13.99
CA ARG A 52 -11.98 2.23 -13.87
C ARG A 52 -11.43 0.95 -14.51
N TRP A 53 -10.47 1.11 -15.41
CA TRP A 53 -9.80 0.01 -16.09
C TRP A 53 -8.29 0.06 -15.82
N TYR A 54 -7.73 -1.04 -15.33
CA TYR A 54 -6.30 -1.17 -15.08
C TYR A 54 -5.66 -1.93 -16.24
N THR A 55 -4.74 -1.27 -16.95
CA THR A 55 -4.00 -1.88 -18.08
C THR A 55 -3.09 -3.03 -17.65
N SER A 56 -2.57 -2.95 -16.42
CA SER A 56 -1.74 -3.97 -15.79
C SER A 56 -2.41 -4.46 -14.51
N PRO A 57 -3.47 -5.28 -14.61
CA PRO A 57 -4.32 -5.62 -13.45
C PRO A 57 -3.61 -6.42 -12.36
N ASN A 58 -2.47 -7.04 -12.69
CA ASN A 58 -1.70 -7.89 -11.79
C ASN A 58 -0.41 -7.23 -11.28
N LEU A 59 -0.08 -6.01 -11.72
CA LEU A 59 1.12 -5.28 -11.29
C LEU A 59 0.76 -4.12 -10.36
N ALA A 60 1.66 -3.84 -9.40
CA ALA A 60 1.55 -2.76 -8.41
C ALA A 60 0.17 -2.73 -7.73
N THR A 61 -0.41 -3.90 -7.46
CA THR A 61 -1.82 -4.07 -7.07
C THR A 61 -2.13 -3.39 -5.74
N HIS A 62 -1.32 -3.66 -4.71
CA HIS A 62 -1.46 -3.04 -3.39
C HIS A 62 -1.12 -1.55 -3.38
N LEU A 63 -0.30 -1.08 -4.33
CA LEU A 63 0.10 0.31 -4.45
C LEU A 63 -0.98 1.12 -5.16
N THR A 64 -1.35 0.71 -6.37
CA THR A 64 -2.41 1.34 -7.16
C THR A 64 -3.73 1.32 -6.40
N GLY A 65 -4.06 0.16 -5.83
CA GLY A 65 -5.33 -0.08 -5.18
C GLY A 65 -6.48 -0.12 -6.18
N PHE A 66 -7.70 -0.02 -5.66
CA PHE A 66 -8.90 -0.18 -6.45
C PHE A 66 -9.99 0.81 -6.07
N THR A 67 -10.87 1.07 -7.03
CA THR A 67 -12.12 1.82 -6.83
C THR A 67 -13.27 0.87 -6.49
N GLY A 68 -14.31 1.39 -5.84
CA GLY A 68 -15.54 0.67 -5.57
C GLY A 68 -16.74 1.56 -5.88
N GLU A 69 -17.91 0.96 -5.98
CA GLU A 69 -19.17 1.68 -6.14
C GLU A 69 -19.74 2.02 -4.76
N ILE A 70 -20.25 3.24 -4.63
CA ILE A 70 -21.15 3.66 -3.55
C ILE A 70 -22.46 4.11 -4.15
N GLU A 71 -23.55 3.86 -3.43
CA GLU A 71 -24.83 4.50 -3.69
C GLU A 71 -24.84 5.83 -2.94
N ASP A 72 -24.94 6.92 -3.68
CA ASP A 72 -25.12 8.27 -3.14
C ASP A 72 -26.55 8.73 -3.41
N GLN A 73 -27.13 9.51 -2.51
CA GLN A 73 -28.48 10.04 -2.68
C GLN A 73 -28.42 11.54 -2.95
N ASP A 74 -28.93 11.94 -4.11
CA ASP A 74 -29.07 13.35 -4.45
C ASP A 74 -30.10 14.04 -3.54
N ALA A 75 -30.07 15.37 -3.51
CA ALA A 75 -31.01 16.20 -2.74
C ALA A 75 -32.49 15.93 -3.08
N ASP A 76 -32.76 15.38 -4.26
CA ASP A 76 -34.09 14.96 -4.73
C ASP A 76 -34.48 13.52 -4.31
N GLY A 77 -33.65 12.85 -3.51
CA GLY A 77 -33.87 11.48 -3.03
C GLY A 77 -33.62 10.38 -4.08
N LYS A 78 -32.93 10.71 -5.19
CA LYS A 78 -32.52 9.74 -6.20
C LYS A 78 -31.18 9.10 -5.83
N THR A 79 -31.13 7.78 -5.91
CA THR A 79 -29.88 7.02 -5.71
C THR A 79 -29.07 6.99 -7.01
N HIS A 80 -27.84 7.49 -6.96
CA HIS A 80 -26.86 7.41 -8.03
C HIS A 80 -25.69 6.52 -7.62
N THR A 81 -25.15 5.73 -8.55
CA THR A 81 -23.96 4.94 -8.31
C THR A 81 -22.72 5.79 -8.62
N LYS A 82 -21.88 6.03 -7.61
CA LYS A 82 -20.63 6.76 -7.74
C LYS A 82 -19.43 5.84 -7.56
N VAL A 83 -18.41 6.02 -8.39
CA VAL A 83 -17.14 5.31 -8.27
C VAL A 83 -16.22 6.11 -7.34
N VAL A 84 -15.71 5.46 -6.30
CA VAL A 84 -14.80 6.07 -5.31
C VAL A 84 -13.59 5.18 -5.04
N GLY A 85 -12.42 5.78 -4.84
CA GLY A 85 -11.21 5.10 -4.41
C GLY A 85 -11.37 4.41 -3.05
N ARG A 86 -11.10 3.10 -2.98
CA ARG A 86 -11.27 2.30 -1.75
C ARG A 86 -9.96 1.90 -1.10
N PHE A 87 -8.90 1.74 -1.89
CA PHE A 87 -7.59 1.33 -1.40
C PHE A 87 -6.47 1.95 -2.22
N GLY A 88 -5.24 1.91 -1.71
CA GLY A 88 -4.04 2.33 -2.42
C GLY A 88 -4.05 3.82 -2.83
N VAL A 89 -3.40 4.11 -3.95
CA VAL A 89 -3.35 5.44 -4.58
C VAL A 89 -4.75 5.94 -4.94
N GLU A 90 -5.64 5.07 -5.42
CA GLU A 90 -7.02 5.45 -5.77
C GLU A 90 -7.72 6.11 -4.57
N SER A 91 -7.57 5.55 -3.37
CA SER A 91 -8.13 6.13 -2.14
C SER A 91 -7.34 7.34 -1.64
N ALA A 92 -6.01 7.26 -1.64
CA ALA A 92 -5.14 8.31 -1.13
C ALA A 92 -5.23 9.62 -1.94
N MET A 93 -5.56 9.53 -3.23
CA MET A 93 -5.62 10.66 -4.15
C MET A 93 -7.04 10.95 -4.64
N GLU A 94 -8.07 10.40 -3.99
CA GLU A 94 -9.47 10.54 -4.38
C GLU A 94 -9.88 12.01 -4.58
N GLU A 95 -9.44 12.91 -3.69
CA GLU A 95 -9.73 14.35 -3.79
C GLU A 95 -9.26 14.97 -5.12
N PHE A 96 -8.15 14.47 -5.66
CA PHE A 96 -7.58 14.93 -6.92
C PHE A 96 -8.14 14.16 -8.12
N LEU A 97 -8.39 12.86 -7.97
CA LEU A 97 -8.80 11.95 -9.05
C LEU A 97 -10.30 12.03 -9.40
N ALA A 98 -11.18 12.21 -8.40
CA ALA A 98 -12.62 12.12 -8.60
C ALA A 98 -13.20 13.27 -9.46
N GLY A 99 -12.53 14.43 -9.48
CA GLY A 99 -13.05 15.61 -10.14
C GLY A 99 -14.32 16.15 -9.48
N ARG A 100 -15.20 16.78 -10.25
CA ARG A 100 -16.50 17.28 -9.77
C ARG A 100 -17.60 16.95 -10.76
N ASP A 101 -18.63 16.30 -10.26
CA ASP A 101 -19.80 15.92 -11.03
C ASP A 101 -20.54 17.17 -11.55
N GLY A 102 -21.04 17.05 -12.78
CA GLY A 102 -21.94 18.03 -13.37
C GLY A 102 -23.39 17.72 -13.01
N SER A 103 -24.32 18.59 -13.40
CA SER A 103 -25.75 18.32 -13.24
C SER A 103 -26.51 18.81 -14.46
N ARG A 104 -27.58 18.10 -14.81
CA ARG A 104 -28.51 18.52 -15.86
C ARG A 104 -29.95 18.37 -15.37
N GLU A 105 -30.67 19.47 -15.31
CA GLU A 105 -32.07 19.47 -14.93
C GLU A 105 -32.95 19.17 -16.14
N HIS A 106 -33.97 18.33 -15.96
CA HIS A 106 -34.94 18.02 -17.00
C HIS A 106 -36.35 17.98 -16.42
N ARG A 107 -37.33 18.59 -17.10
CA ARG A 107 -38.74 18.39 -16.77
C ARG A 107 -39.25 17.06 -17.32
N ARG A 108 -40.00 16.35 -16.48
CA ARG A 108 -40.66 15.08 -16.80
C ARG A 108 -42.20 15.28 -16.77
N ASP A 109 -42.92 14.55 -17.62
CA ASP A 109 -44.39 14.53 -17.63
C ASP A 109 -44.95 13.72 -16.44
N ALA A 110 -46.28 13.69 -16.28
CA ALA A 110 -46.94 12.93 -15.21
C ALA A 110 -46.70 11.40 -15.28
N ARG A 111 -46.16 10.90 -16.38
CA ARG A 111 -45.78 9.50 -16.61
C ARG A 111 -44.26 9.27 -16.42
N GLY A 112 -43.51 10.31 -16.06
CA GLY A 112 -42.08 10.25 -15.80
C GLY A 112 -41.20 10.33 -17.05
N LEU A 113 -41.76 10.64 -18.22
CA LEU A 113 -41.05 10.77 -19.49
C LEU A 113 -40.48 12.18 -19.67
N LEU A 114 -39.31 12.30 -20.29
CA LEU A 114 -38.67 13.59 -20.59
C LEU A 114 -39.51 14.40 -21.60
N ILE A 115 -39.70 15.70 -21.35
CA ILE A 115 -40.42 16.59 -22.28
C ILE A 115 -39.47 17.06 -23.39
N PRO A 116 -39.76 16.78 -24.68
CA PRO A 116 -38.94 17.24 -25.79
C PRO A 116 -38.88 18.78 -25.87
N GLY A 117 -37.69 19.34 -26.08
CA GLY A 117 -37.50 20.79 -26.27
C GLY A 117 -37.25 21.60 -24.99
N ASP A 118 -37.16 20.97 -23.82
CA ASP A 118 -36.79 21.66 -22.58
C ASP A 118 -35.28 21.97 -22.58
N SER A 119 -34.93 23.26 -22.63
CA SER A 119 -33.57 23.75 -22.42
C SER A 119 -33.27 23.77 -20.91
N GLY A 120 -33.08 22.57 -20.35
CA GLY A 120 -32.70 22.41 -18.97
C GLY A 120 -31.41 23.15 -18.60
N SER A 121 -31.22 23.45 -17.32
CA SER A 121 -29.95 23.99 -16.85
C SER A 121 -28.88 22.89 -16.91
N LEU A 122 -27.74 23.18 -17.54
CA LEU A 122 -26.59 22.27 -17.61
C LEU A 122 -25.41 22.90 -16.88
N LYS A 123 -24.98 22.23 -15.82
CA LYS A 123 -23.69 22.49 -15.18
C LYS A 123 -22.71 21.42 -15.66
N PRO A 124 -21.71 21.77 -16.49
CA PRO A 124 -20.80 20.78 -17.03
C PRO A 124 -19.93 20.16 -15.93
N PRO A 125 -19.60 18.86 -16.03
CA PRO A 125 -18.67 18.20 -15.11
C PRO A 125 -17.25 18.76 -15.28
N ARG A 126 -16.43 18.63 -14.23
CA ARG A 126 -14.99 18.92 -14.28
C ARG A 126 -14.21 17.64 -14.03
N SER A 127 -13.35 17.27 -14.99
CA SER A 127 -12.47 16.13 -14.86
C SER A 127 -11.53 16.26 -13.66
N GLY A 128 -11.19 15.13 -13.05
CA GLY A 128 -10.12 15.05 -12.06
C GLY A 128 -8.75 15.35 -12.65
N LEU A 129 -7.77 15.50 -11.77
CA LEU A 129 -6.37 15.68 -12.11
C LEU A 129 -5.69 14.34 -12.36
N ASN A 130 -4.54 14.39 -13.02
CA ASN A 130 -3.70 13.22 -13.22
C ASN A 130 -2.71 13.09 -12.05
N VAL A 131 -2.54 11.86 -11.55
CA VAL A 131 -1.51 11.53 -10.57
C VAL A 131 -0.39 10.78 -11.28
N LYS A 132 0.84 11.32 -11.18
CA LYS A 132 2.05 10.64 -11.64
C LYS A 132 2.77 10.04 -10.44
N LEU A 133 2.97 8.73 -10.47
CA LEU A 133 3.67 7.99 -9.42
C LEU A 133 5.19 8.02 -9.65
N THR A 134 5.94 7.73 -8.60
CA THR A 134 7.40 7.53 -8.63
C THR A 134 7.80 6.15 -9.18
N ILE A 135 6.82 5.26 -9.35
CA ILE A 135 7.02 3.88 -9.75
C ILE A 135 7.44 3.80 -11.22
N ASP A 136 8.53 3.07 -11.46
CA ASP A 136 8.93 2.66 -12.80
C ASP A 136 8.31 1.30 -13.11
N MET A 137 7.44 1.25 -14.12
CA MET A 137 6.71 0.03 -14.47
C MET A 137 7.62 -1.09 -14.98
N GLY A 138 8.76 -0.76 -15.60
CA GLY A 138 9.75 -1.76 -16.03
C GLY A 138 10.41 -2.41 -14.82
N ILE A 139 10.84 -1.59 -13.86
CA ILE A 139 11.45 -2.09 -12.62
C ILE A 139 10.43 -2.86 -11.77
N GLN A 140 9.21 -2.35 -11.65
CA GLN A 140 8.12 -3.01 -10.93
C GLN A 140 7.87 -4.42 -11.48
N SER A 141 7.84 -4.59 -12.80
CA SER A 141 7.64 -5.90 -13.43
C SER A 141 8.75 -6.87 -13.06
N ILE A 142 10.01 -6.44 -13.10
CA ILE A 142 11.17 -7.27 -12.73
C ILE A 142 11.09 -7.67 -11.26
N VAL A 143 10.81 -6.71 -10.37
CA VAL A 143 10.70 -6.96 -8.93
C VAL A 143 9.61 -7.97 -8.60
N GLU A 144 8.45 -7.87 -9.27
CA GLU A 144 7.36 -8.81 -9.06
C GLU A 144 7.66 -10.21 -9.60
N GLU A 145 8.29 -10.32 -10.77
CA GLU A 145 8.72 -11.60 -11.34
C GLU A 145 9.73 -12.31 -10.43
N GLU A 146 10.76 -11.60 -9.97
CA GLU A 146 11.78 -12.16 -9.06
C GLU A 146 11.19 -12.51 -7.69
N LEU A 147 10.24 -11.72 -7.19
CA LEU A 147 9.51 -12.06 -5.96
C LEU A 147 8.72 -13.36 -6.12
N ASP A 148 8.02 -13.54 -7.24
CA ASP A 148 7.27 -14.77 -7.52
C ASP A 148 8.18 -15.99 -7.67
N LEU A 149 9.32 -15.84 -8.35
CA LEU A 149 10.35 -16.89 -8.45
C LEU A 149 10.90 -17.27 -7.08
N GLY A 150 11.26 -16.28 -6.25
CA GLY A 150 11.77 -16.52 -4.90
C GLY A 150 10.75 -17.19 -3.99
N LEU A 151 9.48 -16.79 -4.04
CA LEU A 151 8.42 -17.44 -3.27
C LEU A 151 8.23 -18.91 -3.68
N LYS A 152 8.33 -19.21 -4.98
CA LYS A 152 8.23 -20.57 -5.51
C LYS A 152 9.44 -21.42 -5.12
N GLU A 153 10.65 -20.89 -5.24
CA GLU A 153 11.90 -21.58 -4.90
C GLU A 153 11.94 -21.96 -3.42
N TYR A 154 11.60 -21.01 -2.53
CA TYR A 154 11.68 -21.23 -1.09
C TYR A 154 10.37 -21.72 -0.46
N MET A 155 9.34 -22.01 -1.27
CA MET A 155 7.99 -22.39 -0.82
C MET A 155 7.42 -21.41 0.23
N ALA A 156 7.74 -20.14 0.10
CA ALA A 156 7.31 -19.09 1.01
C ALA A 156 5.87 -18.67 0.67
N LYS A 157 5.06 -18.40 1.71
CA LYS A 157 3.64 -18.04 1.54
C LYS A 157 3.41 -16.56 1.26
N LYS A 158 4.35 -15.72 1.69
CA LYS A 158 4.22 -14.26 1.78
C LYS A 158 5.57 -13.63 1.52
N GLY A 159 5.57 -12.47 0.88
CA GLY A 159 6.79 -11.73 0.60
C GLY A 159 6.49 -10.29 0.22
N ALA A 160 7.48 -9.43 0.42
CA ALA A 160 7.41 -8.04 0.01
C ALA A 160 8.78 -7.56 -0.42
N VAL A 161 8.79 -6.64 -1.38
CA VAL A 161 10.02 -5.98 -1.86
C VAL A 161 9.72 -4.50 -2.02
N ILE A 162 10.64 -3.67 -1.53
CA ILE A 162 10.63 -2.22 -1.74
C ILE A 162 11.96 -1.86 -2.39
N LEU A 163 11.89 -1.14 -3.51
CA LEU A 163 13.05 -0.56 -4.16
C LEU A 163 12.92 0.96 -4.12
N MET A 164 13.98 1.62 -3.64
CA MET A 164 14.02 3.05 -3.39
C MET A 164 15.29 3.67 -3.98
N ASP A 165 15.18 4.87 -4.54
CA ASP A 165 16.34 5.72 -4.81
C ASP A 165 16.83 6.35 -3.49
N PRO A 166 18.04 6.03 -3.01
CA PRO A 166 18.54 6.54 -1.73
C PRO A 166 18.84 8.04 -1.73
N LYS A 167 18.95 8.70 -2.90
CA LYS A 167 19.22 10.14 -3.01
C LYS A 167 17.94 10.95 -2.92
N THR A 168 16.86 10.48 -3.53
CA THR A 168 15.58 11.21 -3.59
C THR A 168 14.55 10.70 -2.59
N GLY A 169 14.69 9.47 -2.11
CA GLY A 169 13.68 8.78 -1.30
C GLY A 169 12.49 8.28 -2.12
N GLU A 170 12.55 8.40 -3.44
CA GLU A 170 11.48 7.93 -4.33
C GLU A 170 11.41 6.40 -4.33
N ILE A 171 10.19 5.87 -4.21
CA ILE A 171 9.95 4.44 -4.35
C ILE A 171 9.82 4.13 -5.84
N LEU A 172 10.74 3.34 -6.35
CA LEU A 172 10.79 2.93 -7.76
C LEU A 172 9.95 1.68 -8.01
N ALA A 173 9.86 0.79 -7.02
CA ALA A 173 8.99 -0.38 -7.05
C ALA A 173 8.56 -0.78 -5.63
N MET A 174 7.33 -1.26 -5.49
CA MET A 174 6.81 -1.83 -4.25
C MET A 174 5.90 -3.00 -4.59
N ALA A 175 6.31 -4.20 -4.17
CA ALA A 175 5.60 -5.44 -4.44
C ALA A 175 5.27 -6.14 -3.13
N SER A 176 4.11 -6.82 -3.12
CA SER A 176 3.63 -7.61 -2.00
C SER A 176 2.91 -8.84 -2.53
N ARG A 177 3.07 -9.97 -1.84
CA ARG A 177 2.45 -11.25 -2.18
C ARG A 177 1.85 -11.94 -0.95
N PRO A 178 0.71 -12.65 -1.10
CA PRO A 178 -0.08 -12.80 -2.32
C PRO A 178 -0.75 -11.49 -2.79
N HIS A 179 -1.13 -11.44 -4.06
CA HIS A 179 -1.79 -10.30 -4.70
C HIS A 179 -3.11 -10.70 -5.35
N PHE A 180 -3.82 -9.74 -5.92
CA PHE A 180 -5.13 -9.92 -6.56
C PHE A 180 -5.22 -9.16 -7.88
N ASP A 181 -6.18 -9.51 -8.72
CA ASP A 181 -6.46 -8.80 -9.98
C ASP A 181 -7.29 -7.54 -9.71
N LEU A 182 -6.81 -6.37 -10.13
CA LEU A 182 -7.47 -5.08 -9.90
C LEU A 182 -8.80 -4.90 -10.66
N ASN A 183 -8.95 -5.54 -11.81
CA ASN A 183 -10.16 -5.47 -12.63
C ASN A 183 -11.25 -6.42 -12.10
N HIS A 184 -10.87 -7.65 -11.72
CA HIS A 184 -11.81 -8.68 -11.23
C HIS A 184 -12.09 -8.59 -9.73
N LYS A 185 -11.13 -8.08 -8.94
CA LYS A 185 -11.27 -7.81 -7.50
C LYS A 185 -11.60 -9.06 -6.67
N GLU A 186 -11.18 -10.23 -7.14
CA GLU A 186 -11.37 -11.50 -6.46
C GLU A 186 -10.37 -11.67 -5.30
N ASN A 187 -10.80 -12.34 -4.23
CA ASN A 187 -9.95 -12.70 -3.08
C ASN A 187 -9.26 -11.52 -2.37
N ILE A 188 -9.79 -10.30 -2.45
CA ILE A 188 -9.23 -9.12 -1.77
C ILE A 188 -9.13 -9.33 -0.26
N ALA A 189 -10.08 -10.04 0.37
CA ALA A 189 -10.03 -10.28 1.81
C ALA A 189 -8.78 -11.07 2.24
N GLU A 190 -8.29 -11.96 1.37
CA GLU A 190 -7.13 -12.82 1.64
C GLU A 190 -5.83 -12.19 1.15
N ASN A 191 -5.90 -11.53 -0.02
CA ASN A 191 -4.73 -11.05 -0.76
C ASN A 191 -4.53 -9.52 -0.68
N GLY A 192 -5.46 -8.78 -0.07
CA GLY A 192 -5.43 -7.32 0.01
C GLY A 192 -4.43 -6.76 1.02
N PHE A 193 -3.84 -7.61 1.86
CA PHE A 193 -2.88 -7.19 2.87
C PHE A 193 -1.54 -6.80 2.23
N ASN A 194 -1.11 -5.55 2.43
CA ASN A 194 0.14 -5.03 1.88
C ASN A 194 1.29 -5.28 2.88
N TYR A 195 2.01 -6.39 2.70
CA TYR A 195 3.11 -6.80 3.57
C TYR A 195 4.26 -5.78 3.62
N ALA A 196 4.42 -4.94 2.59
CA ALA A 196 5.50 -3.96 2.52
C ALA A 196 5.36 -2.83 3.57
N ILE A 197 4.12 -2.43 3.90
CA ILE A 197 3.86 -1.28 4.79
C ILE A 197 3.05 -1.62 6.03
N GLN A 198 2.35 -2.77 6.04
CA GLN A 198 1.43 -3.14 7.12
C GLN A 198 2.02 -4.18 8.08
N THR A 199 3.02 -4.96 7.64
CA THR A 199 3.65 -5.99 8.49
C THR A 199 4.71 -5.42 9.42
N ILE A 200 4.75 -5.94 10.63
CA ILE A 200 5.84 -5.76 11.58
C ILE A 200 6.60 -7.08 11.67
N TYR A 201 7.91 -7.03 11.53
CA TYR A 201 8.80 -8.17 11.78
C TYR A 201 10.05 -7.69 12.51
N GLU A 202 10.75 -8.60 13.17
CA GLU A 202 12.02 -8.30 13.81
C GLU A 202 13.13 -8.25 12.73
N PRO A 203 13.83 -7.11 12.55
CA PRO A 203 14.78 -6.92 11.45
C PRO A 203 16.03 -7.81 11.53
N GLY A 204 16.26 -8.46 12.68
CA GLY A 204 17.40 -9.33 12.90
C GLY A 204 18.73 -8.60 12.65
N SER A 205 19.66 -9.27 11.98
CA SER A 205 21.01 -8.75 11.74
C SER A 205 21.07 -7.45 10.92
N THR A 206 20.04 -7.11 10.15
CA THR A 206 20.02 -5.85 9.38
C THR A 206 20.09 -4.62 10.29
N ILE A 207 19.61 -4.72 11.55
CA ILE A 207 19.64 -3.61 12.51
C ILE A 207 21.05 -3.32 13.06
N LYS A 208 22.02 -4.23 12.88
CA LYS A 208 23.39 -4.05 13.39
C LYS A 208 24.08 -2.81 12.79
N ILE A 209 23.61 -2.35 11.63
CA ILE A 209 24.03 -1.09 11.01
C ILE A 209 23.81 0.11 11.95
N VAL A 210 22.75 0.09 12.78
CA VAL A 210 22.44 1.19 13.70
C VAL A 210 23.48 1.27 14.81
N SER A 211 23.87 0.14 15.40
CA SER A 211 24.93 0.09 16.41
C SER A 211 26.27 0.55 15.83
N ALA A 212 26.64 0.03 14.66
CA ALA A 212 27.91 0.36 14.03
C ALA A 212 27.97 1.82 13.56
N ALA A 213 26.93 2.30 12.87
CA ALA A 213 26.85 3.69 12.42
C ALA A 213 26.85 4.67 13.59
N GLY A 214 26.07 4.39 14.64
CA GLY A 214 26.05 5.24 15.83
C GLY A 214 27.40 5.28 16.54
N ALA A 215 28.05 4.13 16.75
CA ALA A 215 29.37 4.10 17.40
C ALA A 215 30.44 4.83 16.58
N MET A 216 30.43 4.69 15.25
CA MET A 216 31.35 5.40 14.36
C MET A 216 31.07 6.91 14.32
N ASN A 217 29.80 7.31 14.24
CA ASN A 217 29.41 8.73 14.17
C ASN A 217 29.75 9.49 15.46
N GLU A 218 29.67 8.83 16.61
CA GLU A 218 30.11 9.38 17.90
C GLU A 218 31.65 9.36 18.10
N GLY A 219 32.41 8.86 17.11
CA GLY A 219 33.88 8.78 17.17
C GLY A 219 34.41 7.74 18.17
N LEU A 220 33.57 6.80 18.62
CA LEU A 220 33.97 5.77 19.60
C LEU A 220 34.82 4.67 18.96
N VAL A 221 34.60 4.42 17.67
CA VAL A 221 35.27 3.38 16.91
C VAL A 221 35.53 3.85 15.48
N THR A 222 36.55 3.28 14.85
CA THR A 222 36.81 3.32 13.40
C THR A 222 36.51 1.95 12.78
N PRO A 223 36.41 1.84 11.45
CA PRO A 223 36.16 0.55 10.79
C PRO A 223 37.19 -0.55 11.17
N GLN A 224 38.43 -0.16 11.47
CA GLN A 224 39.53 -1.05 11.87
C GLN A 224 39.64 -1.27 13.39
N THR A 225 38.84 -0.58 14.21
CA THR A 225 38.89 -0.74 15.67
C THR A 225 38.54 -2.17 16.07
N SER A 226 39.39 -2.79 16.90
CA SER A 226 39.19 -4.15 17.39
C SER A 226 38.10 -4.17 18.47
N VAL A 227 37.05 -4.96 18.23
CA VAL A 227 35.92 -5.19 19.12
C VAL A 227 36.02 -6.62 19.65
N TYR A 228 36.00 -6.77 20.97
CA TYR A 228 35.92 -8.08 21.60
C TYR A 228 34.50 -8.66 21.47
N CYS A 229 34.40 -9.84 20.87
CA CYS A 229 33.16 -10.55 20.55
C CYS A 229 32.85 -11.67 21.56
N HIS A 230 33.45 -11.61 22.75
CA HIS A 230 33.16 -12.50 23.87
C HIS A 230 33.31 -14.00 23.56
N ASN A 231 34.17 -14.36 22.62
CA ASN A 231 34.35 -15.76 22.19
C ASN A 231 33.01 -16.44 21.82
N GLY A 232 32.04 -15.67 21.30
CA GLY A 232 30.72 -16.15 20.89
C GLY A 232 29.69 -16.32 22.01
N PHE A 233 30.03 -16.03 23.25
CA PHE A 233 29.11 -16.17 24.39
C PHE A 233 29.26 -15.03 25.40
N TYR A 234 28.19 -14.22 25.53
CA TYR A 234 28.10 -13.18 26.55
C TYR A 234 26.91 -13.43 27.48
N GLN A 235 27.17 -13.51 28.78
CA GLN A 235 26.16 -13.60 29.82
C GLN A 235 25.97 -12.24 30.50
N GLY A 236 24.82 -11.61 30.24
CA GLY A 236 24.37 -10.42 30.95
C GLY A 236 23.45 -10.75 32.12
N ARG A 237 23.05 -9.73 32.89
CA ARG A 237 22.03 -9.88 33.94
C ARG A 237 20.66 -10.10 33.31
N GLY A 238 20.21 -11.36 33.27
CA GLY A 238 18.88 -11.74 32.79
C GLY A 238 18.77 -11.98 31.28
N PHE A 239 19.89 -11.98 30.54
CA PHE A 239 19.91 -12.29 29.10
C PHE A 239 21.26 -12.90 28.69
N VAL A 240 21.25 -13.60 27.56
CA VAL A 240 22.43 -14.19 26.92
C VAL A 240 22.49 -13.72 25.48
N VAL A 241 23.70 -13.41 25.00
CA VAL A 241 23.97 -13.15 23.59
C VAL A 241 24.90 -14.25 23.09
N THR A 242 24.48 -14.95 22.04
CA THR A 242 25.24 -16.03 21.42
C THR A 242 25.51 -15.74 19.96
N ASP A 243 26.62 -16.28 19.46
CA ASP A 243 26.93 -16.31 18.04
C ASP A 243 26.99 -17.74 17.52
N GLU A 244 26.53 -17.94 16.29
CA GLU A 244 26.69 -19.21 15.56
C GLU A 244 28.17 -19.50 15.24
N HIS A 245 28.94 -18.44 15.01
CA HIS A 245 30.38 -18.52 14.76
C HIS A 245 31.14 -17.71 15.82
N PRO A 246 31.70 -18.38 16.84
CA PRO A 246 32.51 -17.75 17.86
C PRO A 246 33.70 -16.98 17.28
N ALA A 247 33.94 -15.78 17.80
CA ALA A 247 35.11 -14.98 17.47
C ALA A 247 35.67 -14.36 18.75
N GLY A 248 37.00 -14.28 18.83
CA GLY A 248 37.68 -13.57 19.92
C GLY A 248 37.49 -12.07 19.78
N SER A 249 38.27 -11.45 18.90
CA SER A 249 38.09 -10.06 18.50
C SER A 249 37.98 -9.94 16.99
N LEU A 250 37.18 -8.98 16.52
CA LEU A 250 37.04 -8.63 15.12
C LEU A 250 37.16 -7.12 14.95
N SER A 251 37.57 -6.63 13.78
CA SER A 251 37.37 -5.21 13.44
C SER A 251 35.88 -4.90 13.34
N VAL A 252 35.48 -3.62 13.40
CA VAL A 252 34.07 -3.23 13.17
C VAL A 252 33.58 -3.70 11.80
N GLU A 253 34.43 -3.63 10.77
CA GLU A 253 34.16 -4.22 9.46
C GLU A 253 33.92 -5.73 9.55
N GLY A 254 34.77 -6.45 10.30
CA GLY A 254 34.64 -7.88 10.53
C GLY A 254 33.35 -8.25 11.28
N VAL A 255 32.93 -7.41 12.24
CA VAL A 255 31.66 -7.59 12.97
C VAL A 255 30.48 -7.55 12.00
N LEU A 256 30.43 -6.57 11.08
CA LEU A 256 29.36 -6.48 10.08
C LEU A 256 29.46 -7.59 9.03
N GLN A 257 30.68 -7.86 8.52
CA GLN A 257 30.92 -8.90 7.51
C GLN A 257 30.51 -10.29 7.99
N LYS A 258 30.83 -10.62 9.24
CA LYS A 258 30.48 -11.91 9.87
C LYS A 258 29.12 -11.89 10.54
N SER A 259 28.42 -10.76 10.52
CA SER A 259 27.16 -10.56 11.22
C SER A 259 27.25 -11.03 12.68
N ASN A 260 28.31 -10.65 13.39
CA ASN A 260 28.56 -11.14 14.75
C ASN A 260 27.67 -10.38 15.77
N ASN A 261 26.78 -11.11 16.45
CA ASN A 261 25.86 -10.62 17.47
C ASN A 261 26.60 -10.01 18.66
N ASN A 262 27.61 -10.69 19.21
CA ASN A 262 28.33 -10.18 20.38
C ASN A 262 29.11 -8.91 20.05
N GLY A 263 29.72 -8.83 18.86
CA GLY A 263 30.39 -7.63 18.38
C GLY A 263 29.43 -6.46 18.19
N ALA A 264 28.27 -6.69 17.56
CA ALA A 264 27.26 -5.65 17.39
C ALA A 264 26.65 -5.20 18.73
N PHE A 265 26.51 -6.13 19.68
CA PHE A 265 26.11 -5.84 21.06
C PHE A 265 27.16 -5.01 21.79
N SER A 266 28.46 -5.35 21.68
CA SER A 266 29.56 -4.56 22.24
C SER A 266 29.59 -3.13 21.70
N LEU A 267 29.34 -2.95 20.39
CA LEU A 267 29.20 -1.62 19.77
C LEU A 267 28.01 -0.84 20.35
N GLY A 268 26.83 -1.47 20.44
CA GLY A 268 25.65 -0.86 21.04
C GLY A 268 25.85 -0.49 22.52
N ARG A 269 26.59 -1.31 23.27
CA ARG A 269 26.94 -1.00 24.66
C ARG A 269 27.89 0.18 24.80
N GLN A 270 28.90 0.28 23.93
CA GLN A 270 29.80 1.42 23.91
C GLN A 270 29.07 2.71 23.56
N LEU A 271 28.13 2.64 22.60
CA LEU A 271 27.27 3.76 22.21
C LEU A 271 26.35 4.20 23.36
N GLY A 272 25.86 3.24 24.16
CA GLY A 272 24.94 3.49 25.26
C GLY A 272 23.48 3.54 24.83
N SER A 273 22.58 3.13 25.73
CA SER A 273 21.15 2.92 25.43
C SER A 273 20.43 4.16 24.91
N LYS A 274 20.68 5.33 25.52
CA LYS A 274 20.06 6.60 25.11
C LYS A 274 20.46 6.99 23.69
N ARG A 275 21.76 6.94 23.37
CA ARG A 275 22.24 7.29 22.02
C ARG A 275 21.77 6.26 20.99
N PHE A 276 21.88 4.97 21.30
CA PHE A 276 21.38 3.91 20.41
C PHE A 276 19.91 4.11 20.06
N TYR A 277 19.06 4.47 21.03
CA TYR A 277 17.65 4.78 20.77
C TYR A 277 17.46 6.03 19.91
N ASN A 278 18.25 7.08 20.13
CA ASN A 278 18.22 8.26 19.25
C ASN A 278 18.55 7.86 17.81
N TYR A 279 19.62 7.09 17.59
CA TYR A 279 19.95 6.59 16.25
C TYR A 279 18.83 5.73 15.67
N LEU A 280 18.23 4.80 16.42
CA LEU A 280 17.06 4.03 15.96
C LEU A 280 15.93 4.96 15.47
N SER A 281 15.62 6.00 16.26
CA SER A 281 14.60 7.01 15.95
C SER A 281 14.95 7.87 14.72
N ASP A 282 16.23 8.17 14.53
CA ASP A 282 16.76 8.95 13.40
C ASP A 282 16.79 8.12 12.11
N PHE A 283 17.04 6.82 12.20
CA PHE A 283 16.85 5.85 11.11
C PHE A 283 15.36 5.59 10.79
N GLY A 284 14.43 6.18 11.55
CA GLY A 284 12.98 6.11 11.29
C GLY A 284 12.26 4.94 11.98
N PHE A 285 12.94 4.12 12.78
CA PHE A 285 12.28 3.01 13.48
C PHE A 285 11.28 3.51 14.53
N GLY A 286 10.12 2.85 14.58
CA GLY A 286 9.05 3.19 15.54
C GLY A 286 8.21 4.40 15.14
N LYS A 287 8.35 4.90 13.90
CA LYS A 287 7.58 6.01 13.34
C LYS A 287 6.98 5.60 12.01
N LYS A 288 5.88 6.27 11.65
CA LYS A 288 5.34 6.22 10.28
C LYS A 288 6.30 6.95 9.34
N THR A 289 6.50 6.40 8.16
CA THR A 289 7.29 6.97 7.07
C THR A 289 6.62 8.20 6.46
N GLY A 290 5.30 8.33 6.60
CA GLY A 290 4.52 9.41 5.99
C GLY A 290 4.03 9.07 4.58
N ILE A 291 4.14 7.81 4.15
CA ILE A 291 3.50 7.34 2.93
C ILE A 291 1.98 7.57 3.02
N LEU A 292 1.38 8.06 1.93
CA LEU A 292 -0.05 8.40 1.91
C LEU A 292 -0.96 7.17 1.82
N LEU A 293 -0.38 5.97 1.71
CA LEU A 293 -1.14 4.73 1.60
C LEU A 293 -1.76 4.33 2.95
N SER A 294 -2.99 3.83 2.89
CA SER A 294 -3.75 3.40 4.06
C SER A 294 -3.15 2.16 4.73
N GLY A 295 -3.24 2.12 6.06
CA GLY A 295 -2.89 0.94 6.86
C GLY A 295 -1.41 0.82 7.21
N GLU A 296 -0.59 1.84 6.92
CA GLU A 296 0.81 1.88 7.35
C GLU A 296 0.97 1.63 8.85
N SER A 297 1.87 0.70 9.18
CA SER A 297 2.31 0.44 10.54
C SER A 297 3.51 1.31 10.91
N ALA A 298 3.52 1.86 12.12
CA ALA A 298 4.69 2.55 12.67
C ALA A 298 5.77 1.57 13.18
N GLY A 299 5.50 0.27 13.17
CA GLY A 299 6.34 -0.73 13.82
C GLY A 299 6.37 -0.58 15.35
N MET A 300 7.41 -1.14 15.97
CA MET A 300 7.62 -1.03 17.40
C MET A 300 9.11 -0.89 17.71
N ALA A 301 9.49 0.23 18.34
CA ALA A 301 10.82 0.44 18.91
C ALA A 301 10.66 0.79 20.40
N LYS A 302 11.14 -0.09 21.30
CA LYS A 302 10.98 0.12 22.75
C LYS A 302 11.84 1.30 23.22
N ILE A 303 11.22 2.21 23.96
CA ILE A 303 11.85 3.43 24.48
C ILE A 303 12.58 3.11 25.80
N PRO A 304 13.87 3.51 25.95
CA PRO A 304 14.57 3.43 27.23
C PRO A 304 13.80 4.17 28.34
N GLY A 305 13.64 3.54 29.52
CA GLY A 305 12.92 4.09 30.69
C GLY A 305 11.54 3.47 30.94
N THR A 306 11.05 2.60 30.06
CA THR A 306 9.89 1.74 30.31
C THR A 306 10.34 0.42 30.97
N LYS A 307 9.47 -0.30 31.69
CA LYS A 307 9.80 -1.44 32.60
C LYS A 307 10.60 -2.64 31.99
N GLN A 308 11.05 -2.57 30.75
CA GLN A 308 11.92 -3.53 30.06
C GLN A 308 13.10 -2.82 29.39
N THR A 309 14.07 -2.34 30.17
CA THR A 309 15.29 -1.67 29.67
C THR A 309 16.49 -2.59 29.57
N PHE A 310 17.30 -2.40 28.52
CA PHE A 310 18.70 -2.87 28.45
C PHE A 310 19.48 -2.35 29.67
N PRO A 311 20.33 -3.19 30.29
CA PRO A 311 21.12 -2.74 31.43
C PRO A 311 22.15 -1.70 30.99
N GLU A 312 22.30 -0.67 31.82
CA GLU A 312 23.31 0.37 31.64
C GLU A 312 24.74 -0.20 31.64
N PRO A 313 25.69 0.45 30.96
CA PRO A 313 27.09 0.05 31.01
C PRO A 313 27.62 0.15 32.45
N VAL A 314 28.03 -0.99 33.01
CA VAL A 314 28.90 -1.02 34.20
C VAL A 314 30.25 -0.44 33.80
N SER A 315 30.76 0.53 34.56
CA SER A 315 32.03 1.21 34.30
C SER A 315 33.15 0.22 34.03
N ALA A 316 34.05 0.57 33.11
CA ALA A 316 35.24 -0.18 32.75
C ALA A 316 35.90 -0.84 33.98
N MET A 317 36.11 -2.15 33.92
CA MET A 317 37.01 -2.82 34.86
C MET A 317 38.40 -2.17 34.75
N PRO A 318 39.06 -1.87 35.87
CA PRO A 318 40.43 -1.38 35.83
C PRO A 318 41.34 -2.47 35.22
N PRO A 319 42.39 -2.07 34.48
CA PRO A 319 43.33 -3.01 33.91
C PRO A 319 44.03 -3.81 35.02
N ALA A 320 44.19 -5.11 34.80
CA ALA A 320 45.12 -5.96 35.53
C ALA A 320 46.51 -5.89 34.89
#